data_AF-A0A3L8PAJ6-F1
#
_entry.id   AF-A0A3L8PAJ6-F1
#
_cell.length_a   1.000
_cell.length_b   1.000
_cell.length_c   1.000
_cell.angle_alpha   90.00
_cell.angle_beta   90.00
_cell.angle_gamma   90.00
#
_symmetry.space_group_name_H-M   'P 1'
#
loop_
_entity.id
_entity.type
_entity.pdbx_description
1 polymer ?
#
loop_
_entity_poly.entity_id
_entity_poly.type
_entity_poly.pdbx_seq_one_letter_code
_entity_poly.pdbx_strand_id
1 'polypeptide(L)'
;VRAKYAIEPQQYVDFAVMRGDASDGLPGVAGIGEKTAATLLADFGDLDGILAAAADDSSSLRPRVRQSILDSSDYIRNAREVVKVRPDLDLDAPQTLAPLSDGEVEAFAELGKRWGLGGAADRVL
;
A
#
# COMPACT_ATOMS: atom_id res chain seq x y z
N VAL A 1 10.51 5.22 -1.47
CA VAL A 1 9.77 4.66 -2.62
C VAL A 1 10.66 4.57 -3.85
N ARG A 2 11.09 5.69 -4.43
CA ARG A 2 11.99 5.72 -5.61
C ARG A 2 13.20 4.78 -5.53
N ALA A 3 14.01 4.88 -4.49
CA ALA A 3 15.23 4.06 -4.35
C ALA A 3 14.96 2.55 -4.23
N LYS A 4 13.78 2.16 -3.74
CA LYS A 4 13.43 0.75 -3.49
C LYS A 4 12.71 0.11 -4.68
N TYR A 5 11.75 0.85 -5.25
CA TYR A 5 10.79 0.31 -6.23
C TYR A 5 10.93 0.94 -7.62
N ALA A 6 11.81 1.93 -7.80
CA ALA A 6 11.99 2.66 -9.05
C ALA A 6 10.70 3.33 -9.60
N ILE A 7 9.81 3.74 -8.69
CA ILE A 7 8.57 4.48 -9.00
C ILE A 7 8.47 5.76 -8.18
N GLU A 8 7.64 6.69 -8.64
CA GLU A 8 7.25 7.89 -7.92
C GLU A 8 6.33 7.57 -6.72
N PRO A 9 6.39 8.34 -5.62
CA PRO A 9 5.51 8.11 -4.46
C PRO A 9 4.03 8.01 -4.80
N GLN A 10 3.56 8.84 -5.75
CA GLN A 10 2.17 8.89 -6.20
C GLN A 10 1.75 7.64 -6.98
N GLN A 11 2.71 6.91 -7.57
CA GLN A 11 2.47 5.68 -8.35
C GLN A 11 2.37 4.42 -7.48
N TYR A 12 2.58 4.52 -6.15
CA TYR A 12 2.67 3.35 -5.30
C TYR A 12 1.39 2.51 -5.26
N VAL A 13 0.22 3.15 -5.27
CA VAL A 13 -1.08 2.45 -5.31
C VAL A 13 -1.18 1.62 -6.59
N ASP A 14 -0.94 2.26 -7.73
CA ASP A 14 -0.99 1.64 -9.04
C ASP A 14 0.02 0.49 -9.18
N PHE A 15 1.22 0.67 -8.64
CA PHE A 15 2.24 -0.36 -8.54
C PHE A 15 1.81 -1.56 -7.69
N ALA A 16 1.21 -1.30 -6.53
CA ALA A 16 0.74 -2.34 -5.62
C ALA A 16 -0.43 -3.14 -6.21
N VAL A 17 -1.37 -2.46 -6.89
CA VAL A 17 -2.46 -3.10 -7.64
C VAL A 17 -1.91 -4.11 -8.65
N MET A 18 -0.88 -3.72 -9.41
CA MET A 18 -0.29 -4.59 -10.42
C MET A 18 0.51 -5.74 -9.82
N ARG A 19 1.42 -5.47 -8.88
CA ARG A 19 2.31 -6.51 -8.32
C ARG A 19 1.58 -7.49 -7.39
N GLY A 20 0.42 -7.08 -6.85
CA GLY A 20 -0.30 -7.77 -5.80
C GLY A 20 0.22 -7.49 -4.39
N ASP A 21 -0.56 -7.91 -3.40
CA ASP A 21 -0.19 -7.85 -1.99
C ASP A 21 -0.69 -9.10 -1.25
N ALA A 22 0.25 -10.02 -0.98
CA ALA A 22 -0.09 -11.32 -0.42
C ALA A 22 -0.59 -11.23 1.04
N SER A 23 -0.16 -10.24 1.82
CA SER A 23 -0.68 -10.08 3.20
C SER A 23 -2.14 -9.64 3.22
N ASP A 24 -2.56 -8.91 2.18
CA ASP A 24 -3.93 -8.39 2.04
C ASP A 24 -4.80 -9.27 1.12
N GLY A 25 -4.27 -10.42 0.67
CA GLY A 25 -4.98 -11.35 -0.20
C GLY A 25 -5.21 -10.83 -1.62
N LEU A 26 -4.46 -9.81 -2.04
CA LEU A 26 -4.55 -9.22 -3.37
C LEU A 26 -3.63 -9.97 -4.35
N PRO A 27 -4.15 -10.70 -5.34
CA PRO A 27 -3.34 -11.55 -6.21
C PRO A 27 -2.45 -10.77 -7.18
N GLY A 28 -2.78 -9.52 -7.49
CA GLY A 28 -2.12 -8.75 -8.54
C GLY A 28 -2.53 -9.17 -9.95
N VAL A 29 -1.88 -8.57 -10.93
CA VAL A 29 -2.07 -8.90 -12.35
C VAL A 29 -1.16 -10.09 -12.70
N ALA A 30 -1.76 -11.15 -13.24
CA ALA A 30 -1.05 -12.38 -13.55
C ALA A 30 0.14 -12.14 -14.50
N GLY A 31 1.35 -12.49 -14.05
CA GLY A 31 2.59 -12.32 -14.82
C GLY A 31 3.20 -10.92 -14.79
N ILE A 32 2.63 -9.98 -14.01
CA ILE A 32 3.18 -8.64 -13.78
C ILE A 32 3.73 -8.57 -12.36
N GLY A 33 5.04 -8.78 -12.22
CA GLY A 33 5.75 -8.57 -10.95
C GLY A 33 6.24 -7.13 -10.79
N GLU A 34 6.87 -6.86 -9.65
CA GLU A 34 7.42 -5.53 -9.27
C GLU A 34 8.22 -4.86 -10.40
N LYS A 35 9.17 -5.55 -11.04
CA LYS A 35 9.98 -4.94 -12.11
C LYS A 35 9.15 -4.50 -13.31
N THR A 36 8.21 -5.34 -13.74
CA THR A 36 7.35 -5.04 -14.89
C THR A 36 6.37 -3.91 -14.56
N ALA A 37 5.79 -3.93 -13.36
CA ALA A 37 4.95 -2.84 -12.88
C ALA A 37 5.69 -1.50 -12.88
N ALA A 38 6.93 -1.46 -12.37
CA ALA A 38 7.74 -0.25 -12.37
C ALA A 38 8.05 0.26 -13.79
N THR A 39 8.42 -0.62 -14.72
CA THR A 39 8.64 -0.24 -16.13
C THR A 39 7.37 0.32 -16.77
N LEU A 40 6.22 -0.34 -16.56
CA LEU A 40 4.95 0.14 -17.10
C LEU A 40 4.57 1.52 -16.58
N LEU A 41 4.81 1.79 -15.29
CA LEU A 41 4.56 3.10 -14.69
C LEU A 41 5.53 4.17 -15.18
N ALA A 42 6.78 3.80 -15.47
CA ALA A 42 7.74 4.71 -16.08
C ALA A 42 7.33 5.10 -17.51
N ASP A 43 6.82 4.13 -18.28
CA ASP A 43 6.48 4.33 -19.70
C ASP A 43 5.11 4.98 -19.90
N PHE A 44 4.12 4.63 -19.06
CA PHE A 44 2.71 5.00 -19.27
C PHE A 44 2.12 5.85 -18.12
N GLY A 45 2.90 6.16 -17.08
CA GLY A 45 2.52 7.09 -16.02
C GLY A 45 1.70 6.47 -14.90
N ASP A 46 0.51 5.95 -15.21
CA ASP A 46 -0.45 5.44 -14.21
C ASP A 46 -1.27 4.25 -14.77
N LEU A 47 -2.15 3.68 -13.94
CA LEU A 47 -3.02 2.57 -14.38
C LEU A 47 -3.92 2.92 -15.57
N ASP A 48 -4.41 4.16 -15.65
CA ASP A 48 -5.30 4.59 -16.72
C ASP A 48 -4.53 4.66 -18.06
N GLY A 49 -3.29 5.19 -18.03
CA GLY A 49 -2.37 5.18 -19.15
C GLY A 49 -1.98 3.76 -19.59
N ILE A 50 -1.75 2.86 -18.64
CA ILE A 50 -1.44 1.45 -18.93
C ILE A 50 -2.65 0.74 -19.58
N LEU A 51 -3.86 0.97 -19.09
CA LEU A 51 -5.10 0.42 -19.65
C LEU A 51 -5.36 0.98 -21.06
N ALA A 52 -5.16 2.29 -21.26
CA ALA A 52 -5.28 2.93 -22.57
C ALA A 52 -4.27 2.36 -23.57
N ALA A 53 -3.00 2.22 -23.16
CA ALA A 53 -1.97 1.58 -23.98
C ALA A 53 -2.33 0.13 -24.32
N ALA A 54 -2.94 -0.62 -23.40
CA ALA A 54 -3.35 -2.00 -23.65
C ALA A 54 -4.51 -2.11 -24.66
N ALA A 55 -5.40 -1.10 -24.70
CA ALA A 55 -6.49 -1.01 -25.68
C ALA A 55 -6.03 -0.50 -27.06
N ASP A 56 -4.88 0.14 -27.17
CA ASP A 56 -4.30 0.62 -28.44
C ASP A 56 -3.28 -0.37 -28.99
N ASP A 57 -3.64 -1.07 -30.08
CA ASP A 57 -2.77 -2.04 -30.76
C ASP A 57 -1.47 -1.44 -31.32
N SER A 58 -1.42 -0.12 -31.51
CA SER A 58 -0.22 0.58 -31.98
C SER A 58 0.79 0.88 -30.85
N SER A 59 0.40 0.69 -29.59
CA SER A 59 1.27 0.96 -28.45
C SER A 59 2.47 0.00 -28.37
N SER A 60 3.53 0.44 -27.69
CA SER A 60 4.77 -0.31 -27.50
C SER A 60 4.66 -1.52 -26.55
N LEU A 61 3.45 -1.84 -26.06
CA LEU A 61 3.24 -2.94 -25.13
C LEU A 61 3.52 -4.29 -25.79
N ARG A 62 4.35 -5.08 -25.10
CA ARG A 62 4.60 -6.48 -25.48
C ARG A 62 3.29 -7.28 -25.49
N PRO A 63 3.05 -8.17 -26.47
CA PRO A 63 1.77 -8.90 -26.61
C PRO A 63 1.32 -9.62 -25.34
N ARG A 64 2.24 -10.30 -24.63
CA ARG A 64 1.91 -11.00 -23.38
C ARG A 64 1.50 -10.06 -22.25
N VAL A 65 2.14 -8.89 -22.14
CA VAL A 65 1.80 -7.89 -21.11
C VAL A 65 0.46 -7.26 -21.43
N ARG A 66 0.22 -6.91 -22.70
CA ARG A 66 -1.07 -6.44 -23.20
C ARG A 66 -2.18 -7.40 -22.80
N GLN A 67 -2.03 -8.69 -23.12
CA GLN A 67 -3.04 -9.70 -22.77
C GLN A 67 -3.29 -9.78 -21.26
N SER A 68 -2.23 -9.83 -20.44
CA SER A 68 -2.36 -9.84 -18.97
C SER A 68 -3.14 -8.62 -18.43
N ILE A 69 -2.90 -7.42 -18.97
CA ILE A 69 -3.61 -6.20 -18.56
C ILE A 69 -5.08 -6.23 -19.01
N LEU A 70 -5.35 -6.64 -20.24
CA LEU A 70 -6.71 -6.76 -20.76
C LEU A 70 -7.53 -7.78 -19.96
N ASP A 71 -6.98 -8.96 -19.73
CA ASP A 71 -7.60 -10.04 -18.95
C ASP A 71 -7.86 -9.64 -17.49
N SER A 72 -7.06 -8.71 -16.95
CA SER A 72 -7.16 -8.25 -15.56
C SER A 72 -7.84 -6.87 -15.43
N SER A 73 -8.42 -6.33 -16.49
CA SER A 73 -8.91 -4.94 -16.50
C SER A 73 -9.97 -4.65 -15.42
N ASP A 74 -10.89 -5.59 -15.19
CA ASP A 74 -11.90 -5.47 -14.13
C ASP A 74 -11.28 -5.58 -12.73
N TYR A 75 -10.30 -6.47 -12.55
CA TYR A 75 -9.54 -6.55 -11.31
C TYR A 75 -8.81 -5.23 -11.04
N ILE A 76 -8.11 -4.67 -12.03
CA ILE A 76 -7.34 -3.43 -11.91
C ILE A 76 -8.25 -2.28 -11.45
N ARG A 77 -9.42 -2.11 -12.07
CA ARG A 77 -10.38 -1.05 -11.72
C ARG A 77 -10.85 -1.16 -10.27
N ASN A 78 -11.22 -2.37 -9.83
CA ASN A 78 -11.73 -2.60 -8.48
C ASN A 78 -10.61 -2.54 -7.42
N ALA A 79 -9.46 -3.13 -7.72
CA ALA A 79 -8.32 -3.17 -6.81
C ALA A 79 -7.74 -1.77 -6.54
N ARG A 80 -7.85 -0.83 -7.50
CA ARG A 80 -7.44 0.56 -7.27
C ARG A 80 -8.18 1.23 -6.12
N GLU A 81 -9.47 0.96 -5.98
CA GLU A 81 -10.27 1.47 -4.86
C GLU A 81 -9.96 0.75 -3.55
N VAL A 82 -9.67 -0.55 -3.59
CA VAL A 82 -9.34 -1.36 -2.40
C VAL A 82 -7.96 -1.01 -1.84
N VAL A 83 -6.96 -0.81 -2.71
CA VAL A 83 -5.57 -0.51 -2.30
C VAL A 83 -5.42 0.93 -1.82
N LYS A 84 -6.23 1.86 -2.36
CA LYS A 84 -6.11 3.28 -2.01
C LYS A 84 -6.64 3.54 -0.61
N VAL A 85 -5.77 4.07 0.25
CA VAL A 85 -6.17 4.55 1.58
C VAL A 85 -7.18 5.69 1.44
N ARG A 86 -8.23 5.66 2.25
CA ARG A 86 -9.22 6.73 2.39
C ARG A 86 -8.68 7.83 3.31
N PRO A 87 -8.31 9.02 2.79
CA PRO A 87 -7.72 10.09 3.60
C PRO A 87 -8.78 10.95 4.31
N ASP A 88 -10.05 10.71 4.02
CA ASP A 88 -11.21 11.56 4.34
C ASP A 88 -12.18 10.88 5.31
N LEU A 89 -11.68 9.92 6.11
CA LEU A 89 -12.50 9.33 7.16
C LEU A 89 -12.85 10.39 8.21
N ASP A 90 -14.14 10.48 8.52
CA ASP A 90 -14.67 11.30 9.60
C ASP A 90 -14.24 10.69 10.94
N LEU A 91 -13.11 11.16 11.43
CA LEU A 91 -12.50 10.74 12.70
C LEU A 91 -12.47 11.95 13.63
N ASP A 92 -12.73 11.69 14.91
CA ASP A 92 -12.46 12.67 15.96
C ASP A 92 -11.00 13.14 15.88
N ALA A 93 -10.75 14.38 16.32
CA ALA A 93 -9.40 14.93 16.33
C ALA A 93 -8.45 13.96 17.03
N PRO A 94 -7.28 13.64 16.42
CA PRO A 94 -6.33 12.73 17.02
C PRO A 94 -5.96 13.25 18.41
N GLN A 95 -6.00 12.37 19.41
CA GLN A 95 -5.56 12.73 20.74
C GLN A 95 -4.09 13.14 20.67
N THR A 96 -3.79 14.39 21.06
CA THR A 96 -2.41 14.82 21.23
C THR A 96 -1.81 14.03 22.37
N LEU A 97 -0.70 13.32 22.11
CA LEU A 97 0.04 12.65 23.16
C LEU A 97 0.53 13.69 24.18
N ALA A 98 0.18 13.49 25.45
CA ALA A 98 0.65 14.29 26.58
C ALA A 98 1.51 13.42 27.50
N PRO A 99 2.45 14.00 28.25
CA PRO A 99 3.14 13.29 29.32
C PRO A 99 2.15 12.72 30.33
N LEU A 100 2.41 11.52 30.82
CA LEU A 100 1.62 10.90 31.88
C LEU A 100 1.75 11.72 33.17
N SER A 101 0.65 11.88 33.88
CA SER A 101 0.66 12.32 35.27
C SER A 101 1.24 11.25 36.19
N ASP A 102 1.68 11.62 37.39
CA ASP A 102 2.22 10.67 38.38
C ASP A 102 1.25 9.50 38.67
N GLY A 103 -0.06 9.80 38.70
CA GLY A 103 -1.09 8.77 38.90
C GLY A 103 -1.23 7.82 37.71
N GLU A 104 -1.04 8.31 36.48
CA GLU A 104 -1.04 7.47 35.28
C GLU A 104 0.23 6.61 35.18
N VAL A 105 1.38 7.13 35.63
CA VAL A 105 2.63 6.36 35.76
C VAL A 105 2.44 5.22 36.76
N GLU A 106 1.87 5.49 37.93
CA GLU A 106 1.61 4.45 38.93
C GLU A 106 0.61 3.40 38.41
N ALA A 107 -0.47 3.84 37.75
CA ALA A 107 -1.43 2.94 37.14
C ALA A 107 -0.80 2.04 36.06
N PHE A 108 0.10 2.58 35.23
CA PHE A 108 0.83 1.81 34.23
C PHE A 108 1.83 0.84 34.86
N ALA A 109 2.50 1.21 35.95
CA ALA A 109 3.38 0.31 36.69
C ALA A 109 2.63 -0.91 37.26
N GLU A 110 1.44 -0.70 37.83
CA GLU A 110 0.58 -1.80 38.30
C GLU A 110 0.07 -2.67 37.15
N LEU A 111 -0.27 -2.07 36.00
CA LEU A 111 -0.59 -2.80 34.78
C LEU A 111 0.60 -3.66 34.32
N GLY A 112 1.81 -3.11 34.36
CA GLY A 112 3.06 -3.81 34.05
C GLY A 112 3.29 -5.02 34.93
N LYS A 113 3.07 -4.89 36.24
CA LYS A 113 3.14 -6.02 37.19
C LYS A 113 2.08 -7.08 36.91
N ARG A 114 0.82 -6.65 36.72
CA ARG A 114 -0.31 -7.54 36.49
C ARG A 114 -0.14 -8.44 35.27
N TRP A 115 0.41 -7.89 34.19
CA TRP A 115 0.60 -8.62 32.93
C TRP A 115 2.02 -9.16 32.73
N GLY A 116 2.92 -8.96 33.71
CA GLY A 116 4.30 -9.44 33.62
C GLY A 116 5.10 -8.79 32.48
N LEU A 117 4.86 -7.51 32.20
CA LEU A 117 5.54 -6.78 31.12
C LEU A 117 7.03 -6.56 31.39
N GLY A 118 7.43 -6.67 32.67
CA GLY A 118 8.82 -6.60 33.13
C GLY A 118 9.54 -5.36 32.62
N GLY A 119 10.81 -5.52 32.24
CA GLY A 119 11.65 -4.41 31.81
C GLY A 119 11.17 -3.66 30.56
N ALA A 120 10.17 -4.18 29.82
CA ALA A 120 9.55 -3.40 28.74
C ALA A 120 8.67 -2.27 29.29
N ALA A 121 7.94 -2.49 30.39
CA ALA A 121 7.20 -1.43 31.07
C ALA A 121 8.15 -0.42 31.71
N ASP A 122 9.23 -0.90 32.35
CA ASP A 122 10.21 -0.04 33.02
C ASP A 122 10.99 0.88 32.07
N ARG A 123 11.15 0.49 30.80
CA ARG A 123 11.84 1.33 29.79
C ARG A 123 10.94 2.39 29.16
N VAL A 124 9.62 2.23 29.26
CA VAL A 124 8.64 3.14 28.68
C VAL A 124 8.23 4.22 29.70
N LEU A 125 8.29 3.91 30.99
CA LEU A 125 8.25 4.87 32.09
C LEU A 125 9.59 5.63 32.20
#